data_AF-A0A439UH49-F1
#
_entry.id   AF-A0A439UH49-F1
#
_cell.length_a   1.000
_cell.length_b   1.000
_cell.length_c   1.000
_cell.angle_alpha   90.00
_cell.angle_beta   90.00
_cell.angle_gamma   90.00
#
_symmetry.space_group_name_H-M   'P 1'
#
loop_
_entity.id
_entity.type
_entity.pdbx_description
1 polymer ?
#
loop_
_entity_poly.entity_id
_entity_poly.type
_entity_poly.pdbx_seq_one_letter_code
_entity_poly.pdbx_strand_id
1 'polypeptide(L)'
;MQIKIDPILLDNSDLSLAGVFHATTGAHGLYNTFQFVLRLSPEVHRRLGNLSEGISDGATLDFETVQAASTYLHETVHWWQHVGSTYGLMLSLSFPSQMQTNYDHLKQFIVELGFKKSIRRVVERSDGASGYGTPLGNASRILNNHYDISAYRNLTVSPRSASAVVNSPLFESVGHAYEIAIGNNALLLAATADPDFQVINHPKDWEEGFRRLRNDKEQGFYFGSPVELPPVGAYEIFEGQARFAQLQFLHFATGGQFELSHAAKFGMLKPPYGEAFETFLKLTELPRPGSIDHPTVGLFLLVCDLAINPGSGFPFPLIHYPTFITDQDPGHRFLHLSRIIRLKCPNTATAIRNYSRAEYEAISTELTTALLEFPPLAIAELVTKWPERSAPIKTLMDEHATFDFSLGNIVPRFMLAHFIAFARDKLKSPEFFCWPGAWMAGSRVSNEIAALHDRHSAPFIDKADDDGIFPRLYTDRNQDNVQKTFDAFYASVVIYDMTHQWITEPAPFKYHYRWLSREGDYQALKAFVDRQFEGAFGVHPDEVELVG
;
A
#
# COMPACT_ATOMS: atom_id res chain seq x y z
N MET A 1 -36.47 -5.02 1.57
CA MET A 1 -35.65 -5.92 0.73
C MET A 1 -35.39 -7.20 1.52
N GLN A 2 -35.50 -8.39 0.93
CA GLN A 2 -35.15 -9.62 1.67
C GLN A 2 -33.63 -9.74 1.71
N ILE A 3 -33.01 -9.61 2.88
CA ILE A 3 -31.55 -9.77 3.04
C ILE A 3 -31.22 -11.25 2.87
N LYS A 4 -30.70 -11.60 1.72
CA LYS A 4 -30.12 -12.91 1.45
C LYS A 4 -28.74 -12.67 0.86
N ILE A 5 -27.71 -12.79 1.70
CA ILE A 5 -26.35 -12.77 1.19
C ILE A 5 -26.15 -14.00 0.29
N ASP A 6 -25.64 -13.75 -0.91
CA ASP A 6 -25.05 -14.77 -1.74
C ASP A 6 -23.66 -15.14 -1.16
N PRO A 7 -23.46 -16.38 -0.67
CA PRO A 7 -22.16 -16.83 -0.18
C PRO A 7 -21.07 -16.78 -1.24
N ILE A 8 -21.43 -16.86 -2.53
CA ILE A 8 -20.50 -16.75 -3.69
C ILE A 8 -19.90 -15.34 -3.80
N LEU A 9 -20.44 -14.37 -3.07
CA LEU A 9 -19.96 -12.99 -3.05
C LEU A 9 -19.26 -12.62 -1.73
N LEU A 10 -18.94 -13.59 -0.85
CA LEU A 10 -18.41 -13.35 0.50
C LEU A 10 -17.05 -13.96 0.84
N ASP A 11 -16.63 -15.05 0.18
CA ASP A 11 -15.47 -15.84 0.63
C ASP A 11 -14.14 -15.51 -0.09
N ASN A 12 -13.11 -15.26 0.70
CA ASN A 12 -11.72 -15.16 0.25
C ASN A 12 -10.95 -16.27 0.99
N SER A 13 -10.88 -17.46 0.40
CA SER A 13 -10.17 -18.58 1.00
C SER A 13 -8.65 -18.46 0.75
N ASP A 14 -7.90 -18.50 1.85
CA ASP A 14 -6.43 -18.64 1.99
C ASP A 14 -5.54 -17.54 1.37
N LEU A 15 -5.38 -16.46 2.14
CA LEU A 15 -4.36 -15.44 1.96
C LEU A 15 -3.02 -15.92 2.53
N SER A 16 -1.98 -15.99 1.69
CA SER A 16 -0.66 -16.48 2.11
C SER A 16 0.03 -15.45 3.01
N LEU A 17 0.60 -15.93 4.12
CA LEU A 17 1.41 -15.16 5.10
C LEU A 17 2.74 -14.64 4.52
N ALA A 18 3.00 -14.86 3.22
CA ALA A 18 4.25 -14.53 2.54
C ALA A 18 4.18 -13.24 1.70
N GLY A 19 3.09 -12.47 1.77
CA GLY A 19 2.90 -11.30 0.91
C GLY A 19 2.72 -11.64 -0.58
N VAL A 20 2.43 -12.90 -0.88
CA VAL A 20 2.13 -13.38 -2.23
C VAL A 20 0.62 -13.58 -2.31
N PHE A 21 -0.06 -12.65 -2.97
CA PHE A 21 -1.50 -12.74 -3.24
C PHE A 21 -1.74 -13.57 -4.49
N HIS A 22 -2.44 -14.70 -4.35
CA HIS A 22 -2.79 -15.58 -5.47
C HIS A 22 -3.90 -14.97 -6.35
N ALA A 23 -3.82 -15.19 -7.66
CA ALA A 23 -4.81 -14.74 -8.63
C ALA A 23 -6.22 -15.30 -8.35
N THR A 24 -7.22 -14.57 -8.83
CA THR A 24 -8.68 -14.63 -8.60
C THR A 24 -9.37 -15.92 -9.07
N THR A 25 -8.92 -17.07 -8.57
CA THR A 25 -9.75 -18.30 -8.48
C THR A 25 -9.99 -18.74 -7.03
N GLY A 26 -9.25 -18.17 -6.05
CA GLY A 26 -9.42 -18.43 -4.61
C GLY A 26 -9.98 -17.27 -3.79
N ALA A 27 -10.14 -16.08 -4.40
CA ALA A 27 -10.65 -14.85 -3.78
C ALA A 27 -11.64 -14.14 -4.73
N HIS A 28 -12.72 -13.56 -4.20
CA HIS A 28 -13.77 -12.89 -4.99
C HIS A 28 -13.44 -11.44 -5.37
N GLY A 29 -12.52 -10.83 -4.64
CA GLY A 29 -11.89 -9.54 -4.90
C GLY A 29 -10.46 -9.59 -4.38
N LEU A 30 -9.54 -8.91 -5.08
CA LEU A 30 -8.16 -8.78 -4.65
C LEU A 30 -7.52 -7.51 -5.24
N TYR A 31 -7.05 -6.62 -4.40
CA TYR A 31 -6.02 -5.66 -4.78
C TYR A 31 -4.61 -6.26 -4.59
N ASN A 32 -3.89 -6.49 -5.68
CA ASN A 32 -2.51 -6.99 -5.62
C ASN A 32 -1.52 -5.82 -5.55
N THR A 33 -0.79 -5.72 -4.45
CA THR A 33 0.09 -4.58 -4.12
C THR A 33 1.41 -4.58 -4.90
N PHE A 34 1.82 -5.73 -5.46
CA PHE A 34 2.97 -5.84 -6.35
C PHE A 34 2.60 -5.50 -7.79
N GLN A 35 1.44 -5.98 -8.25
CA GLN A 35 0.93 -5.79 -9.60
C GLN A 35 0.13 -4.51 -9.77
N PHE A 36 -0.23 -3.82 -8.69
CA PHE A 36 -1.06 -2.61 -8.68
C PHE A 36 -2.41 -2.77 -9.41
N VAL A 37 -3.02 -3.94 -9.28
CA VAL A 37 -4.26 -4.30 -10.00
C VAL A 37 -5.37 -4.62 -9.03
N LEU A 38 -6.56 -4.10 -9.32
CA LEU A 38 -7.81 -4.50 -8.70
C LEU A 38 -8.39 -5.66 -9.49
N ARG A 39 -8.58 -6.82 -8.85
CA ARG A 39 -9.14 -8.02 -9.47
C ARG A 39 -10.48 -8.35 -8.85
N LEU A 40 -11.47 -8.70 -9.66
CA LEU A 40 -12.80 -9.09 -9.20
C LEU A 40 -13.19 -10.43 -9.82
N SER A 41 -13.99 -11.20 -9.10
CA SER A 41 -14.57 -12.41 -9.66
C SER A 41 -15.45 -12.10 -10.88
N PRO A 42 -15.56 -13.02 -11.85
CA PRO A 42 -16.45 -12.89 -13.00
C PRO A 42 -17.90 -12.56 -12.64
N GLU A 43 -18.38 -13.07 -11.49
CA GLU A 43 -19.74 -12.83 -11.00
C GLU A 43 -19.92 -11.37 -10.56
N VAL A 44 -18.95 -10.83 -9.83
CA VAL A 44 -18.96 -9.41 -9.43
C VAL A 44 -18.90 -8.53 -10.68
N HIS A 45 -18.01 -8.80 -11.63
CA HIS A 45 -17.95 -8.06 -12.90
C HIS A 45 -19.27 -8.05 -13.64
N ARG A 46 -19.93 -9.22 -13.79
CA ARG A 46 -21.21 -9.32 -14.51
C ARG A 46 -22.32 -8.51 -13.84
N ARG A 47 -22.34 -8.48 -12.51
CA ARG A 47 -23.33 -7.73 -11.73
C ARG A 47 -23.09 -6.22 -11.79
N LEU A 48 -21.83 -5.80 -11.75
CA LEU A 48 -21.45 -4.39 -11.90
C LEU A 48 -21.68 -3.88 -13.32
N GLY A 49 -21.47 -4.71 -14.36
CA GLY A 49 -21.72 -4.34 -15.75
C GLY A 49 -23.18 -3.99 -16.06
N ASN A 50 -24.12 -4.38 -15.19
CA ASN A 50 -25.53 -4.03 -15.29
C ASN A 50 -25.89 -2.70 -14.57
N LEU A 51 -24.94 -2.08 -13.86
CA LEU A 51 -25.11 -0.76 -13.24
C LEU A 51 -24.71 0.34 -14.22
N SER A 52 -25.64 1.26 -14.50
CA SER A 52 -25.27 2.55 -15.09
C SER A 52 -24.48 3.35 -14.05
N GLU A 53 -23.18 3.56 -14.29
CA GLU A 53 -22.30 4.48 -13.56
C GLU A 53 -22.33 4.35 -12.02
N GLY A 54 -21.94 3.19 -11.50
CA GLY A 54 -21.23 3.02 -10.22
C GLY A 54 -21.93 3.36 -8.91
N ILE A 55 -23.04 4.12 -8.90
CA ILE A 55 -23.72 4.57 -7.69
C ILE A 55 -25.23 4.62 -7.98
N SER A 56 -26.01 3.94 -7.14
CA SER A 56 -27.47 3.91 -7.27
C SER A 56 -28.15 4.30 -5.96
N ASP A 57 -29.34 4.88 -6.09
CA ASP A 57 -30.30 4.88 -5.00
C ASP A 57 -30.69 3.43 -4.71
N GLY A 58 -30.24 2.91 -3.56
CA GLY A 58 -30.43 1.52 -3.12
C GLY A 58 -31.90 1.06 -3.08
N ALA A 59 -32.86 1.97 -3.24
CA ALA A 59 -34.28 1.64 -3.42
C ALA A 59 -34.60 0.90 -4.74
N THR A 60 -33.72 0.91 -5.74
CA THR A 60 -33.99 0.34 -7.08
C THR A 60 -33.16 -0.90 -7.46
N LEU A 61 -32.14 -1.25 -6.67
CA LEU A 61 -31.29 -2.41 -6.93
C LEU A 61 -31.70 -3.65 -6.13
N ASP A 62 -31.46 -4.83 -6.71
CA ASP A 62 -31.48 -6.06 -5.93
C ASP A 62 -30.26 -6.12 -4.97
N PHE A 63 -30.41 -6.92 -3.90
CA PHE A 63 -29.40 -7.02 -2.86
C PHE A 63 -28.09 -7.64 -3.35
N GLU A 64 -28.13 -8.50 -4.37
CA GLU A 64 -26.93 -9.15 -4.91
C GLU A 64 -26.04 -8.14 -5.66
N THR A 65 -26.67 -7.17 -6.34
CA THR A 65 -25.99 -6.05 -6.99
C THR A 65 -25.42 -5.08 -5.95
N VAL A 66 -26.16 -4.78 -4.88
CA VAL A 66 -25.65 -4.02 -3.71
C VAL A 66 -24.45 -4.73 -3.09
N GLN A 67 -24.51 -6.06 -2.95
CA GLN A 67 -23.41 -6.84 -2.41
C GLN A 67 -22.17 -6.81 -3.32
N ALA A 68 -22.34 -6.94 -4.65
CA ALA A 68 -21.25 -6.82 -5.62
C ALA A 68 -20.57 -5.43 -5.57
N ALA A 69 -21.37 -4.35 -5.50
CA ALA A 69 -20.86 -2.99 -5.33
C ALA A 69 -20.08 -2.83 -4.01
N SER A 70 -20.54 -3.47 -2.94
CA SER A 70 -19.83 -3.47 -1.66
C SER A 70 -18.45 -4.15 -1.73
N THR A 71 -18.33 -5.24 -2.49
CA THR A 71 -17.05 -5.94 -2.71
C THR A 71 -16.10 -5.10 -3.56
N TYR A 72 -16.62 -4.45 -4.60
CA TYR A 72 -15.80 -3.53 -5.39
C TYR A 72 -15.33 -2.32 -4.58
N LEU A 73 -16.17 -1.79 -3.69
CA LEU A 73 -15.74 -0.76 -2.74
C LEU A 73 -14.61 -1.25 -1.82
N HIS A 74 -14.72 -2.48 -1.29
CA HIS A 74 -13.67 -3.07 -0.45
C HIS A 74 -12.30 -3.05 -1.15
N GLU A 75 -12.24 -3.55 -2.39
CA GLU A 75 -10.99 -3.55 -3.15
C GLU A 75 -10.53 -2.14 -3.56
N THR A 76 -11.47 -1.23 -3.81
CA THR A 76 -11.16 0.18 -4.10
C THR A 76 -10.53 0.87 -2.89
N VAL A 77 -10.97 0.55 -1.67
CA VAL A 77 -10.35 1.06 -0.44
C VAL A 77 -8.91 0.57 -0.31
N HIS A 78 -8.58 -0.66 -0.71
CA HIS A 78 -7.19 -1.11 -0.73
C HIS A 78 -6.32 -0.29 -1.68
N TRP A 79 -6.80 0.01 -2.89
CA TRP A 79 -6.11 0.94 -3.78
C TRP A 79 -5.89 2.30 -3.10
N TRP A 80 -6.91 2.87 -2.46
CA TRP A 80 -6.81 4.14 -1.73
C TRP A 80 -5.84 4.09 -0.55
N GLN A 81 -5.75 2.98 0.17
CA GLN A 81 -4.75 2.82 1.22
C GLN A 81 -3.34 2.91 0.65
N HIS A 82 -3.09 2.34 -0.53
CA HIS A 82 -1.77 2.34 -1.17
C HIS A 82 -1.38 3.67 -1.81
N VAL A 83 -2.30 4.36 -2.47
CA VAL A 83 -1.98 5.65 -3.12
C VAL A 83 -2.32 6.86 -2.29
N GLY A 84 -3.25 6.74 -1.35
CA GLY A 84 -3.83 7.86 -0.62
C GLY A 84 -3.33 8.03 0.80
N SER A 85 -2.46 7.12 1.28
CA SER A 85 -1.84 7.20 2.60
C SER A 85 -0.32 7.27 2.54
N THR A 86 0.28 7.95 3.51
CA THR A 86 1.74 8.07 3.59
C THR A 86 2.41 6.69 3.72
N TYR A 87 1.90 5.82 4.60
CA TYR A 87 2.44 4.47 4.79
C TYR A 87 2.27 3.64 3.50
N GLY A 88 1.08 3.68 2.88
CA GLY A 88 0.81 2.96 1.66
C GLY A 88 1.75 3.33 0.51
N LEU A 89 2.04 4.63 0.36
CA LEU A 89 3.02 5.09 -0.64
C LEU A 89 4.41 4.51 -0.36
N MET A 90 4.90 4.59 0.89
CA MET A 90 6.20 4.01 1.27
C MET A 90 6.25 2.50 1.04
N LEU A 91 5.17 1.79 1.38
CA LEU A 91 5.04 0.36 1.15
C LEU A 91 5.10 0.03 -0.35
N SER A 92 4.32 0.75 -1.17
CA SER A 92 4.28 0.56 -2.63
C SER A 92 5.60 0.86 -3.33
N LEU A 93 6.39 1.79 -2.81
CA LEU A 93 7.72 2.12 -3.36
C LEU A 93 8.80 1.11 -2.98
N SER A 94 8.55 0.18 -2.06
CA SER A 94 9.57 -0.77 -1.59
C SER A 94 10.17 -1.61 -2.73
N PHE A 95 9.35 -2.10 -3.68
CA PHE A 95 9.86 -2.87 -4.82
C PHE A 95 10.65 -2.02 -5.83
N PRO A 96 10.14 -0.85 -6.30
CA PRO A 96 10.94 0.09 -7.07
C PRO A 96 12.27 0.44 -6.39
N SER A 97 12.25 0.77 -5.11
CA SER A 97 13.44 1.16 -4.34
C SER A 97 14.44 0.03 -4.23
N GLN A 98 14.02 -1.23 -4.09
CA GLN A 98 14.91 -2.39 -4.08
C GLN A 98 15.71 -2.56 -5.36
N MET A 99 15.10 -2.26 -6.52
CA MET A 99 15.80 -2.30 -7.80
C MET A 99 16.66 -1.05 -7.97
N GLN A 100 16.10 0.14 -7.73
CA GLN A 100 16.76 1.41 -7.99
C GLN A 100 17.99 1.65 -7.10
N THR A 101 17.88 1.36 -5.80
CA THR A 101 19.03 1.49 -4.87
C THR A 101 20.19 0.55 -5.21
N ASN A 102 19.89 -0.52 -5.96
CA ASN A 102 20.85 -1.53 -6.37
C ASN A 102 21.26 -1.42 -7.83
N TYR A 103 20.68 -0.51 -8.62
CA TYR A 103 20.86 -0.50 -10.08
C TYR A 103 22.32 -0.42 -10.51
N ASP A 104 23.06 0.57 -10.00
CA ASP A 104 24.47 0.75 -10.32
C ASP A 104 25.34 -0.38 -9.73
N HIS A 105 25.01 -0.84 -8.51
CA HIS A 105 25.72 -1.94 -7.85
C HIS A 105 25.57 -3.26 -8.64
N LEU A 106 24.38 -3.54 -9.18
CA LEU A 106 24.09 -4.69 -10.03
C LEU A 106 24.87 -4.64 -11.34
N LYS A 107 24.94 -3.47 -11.98
CA LYS A 107 25.78 -3.27 -13.18
C LYS A 107 27.26 -3.48 -12.88
N GLN A 108 27.74 -2.93 -11.77
CA GLN A 108 29.11 -3.13 -11.32
C GLN A 108 29.38 -4.60 -10.97
N PHE A 109 28.41 -5.31 -10.37
CA PHE A 109 28.51 -6.72 -10.06
C PHE A 109 28.70 -7.58 -11.33
N ILE A 110 27.98 -7.27 -12.42
CA ILE A 110 28.18 -7.94 -13.72
C ILE A 110 29.63 -7.76 -14.21
N VAL A 111 30.18 -6.55 -14.10
CA VAL A 111 31.55 -6.24 -14.54
C VAL A 111 32.60 -6.97 -13.69
N GLU A 112 32.40 -7.02 -12.38
CA GLU A 112 33.41 -7.51 -11.43
C GLU A 112 33.37 -9.04 -11.22
N LEU A 113 32.18 -9.64 -11.23
CA LEU A 113 31.96 -11.04 -10.88
C LEU A 113 31.25 -11.84 -11.98
N GLY A 114 30.84 -11.19 -13.07
CA GLY A 114 30.05 -11.80 -14.13
C GLY A 114 28.55 -11.83 -13.81
N PHE A 115 27.75 -12.18 -14.81
CA PHE A 115 26.30 -12.30 -14.65
C PHE A 115 25.92 -13.61 -13.95
N LYS A 116 25.93 -13.60 -12.61
CA LYS A 116 25.72 -14.78 -11.74
C LYS A 116 24.42 -14.71 -10.93
N LYS A 117 23.76 -15.85 -10.70
CA LYS A 117 22.51 -15.96 -9.92
C LYS A 117 22.47 -17.18 -8.98
N SER A 118 22.02 -17.07 -7.74
CA SER A 118 21.63 -15.82 -7.06
C SER A 118 22.84 -15.09 -6.48
N ILE A 119 22.75 -13.76 -6.40
CA ILE A 119 23.75 -12.94 -5.70
C ILE A 119 23.86 -13.39 -4.23
N ARG A 120 22.73 -13.81 -3.63
CA ARG A 120 22.71 -14.42 -2.31
C ARG A 120 23.66 -15.62 -2.20
N ARG A 121 23.60 -16.56 -3.15
CA ARG A 121 24.49 -17.74 -3.16
C ARG A 121 25.94 -17.38 -3.37
N VAL A 122 26.23 -16.34 -4.17
CA VAL A 122 27.59 -15.81 -4.34
C VAL A 122 28.16 -15.41 -2.98
N VAL A 123 27.42 -14.63 -2.20
CA VAL A 123 27.89 -14.17 -0.89
C VAL A 123 27.98 -15.31 0.12
N GLU A 124 26.97 -16.19 0.20
CA GLU A 124 26.94 -17.32 1.15
C GLU A 124 28.09 -18.33 0.95
N ARG A 125 28.65 -18.43 -0.26
CA ARG A 125 29.69 -19.43 -0.61
C ARG A 125 31.09 -18.85 -0.74
N SER A 126 31.24 -17.55 -0.57
CA SER A 126 32.53 -16.92 -0.80
C SER A 126 33.39 -16.87 0.45
N ASP A 127 34.62 -17.37 0.35
CA ASP A 127 35.64 -17.27 1.40
C ASP A 127 36.51 -15.99 1.27
N GLY A 128 36.18 -15.11 0.31
CA GLY A 128 36.94 -13.90 0.00
C GLY A 128 36.62 -12.71 0.90
N ALA A 129 37.45 -11.66 0.83
CA ALA A 129 37.24 -10.43 1.59
C ALA A 129 35.98 -9.69 1.13
N SER A 130 34.98 -9.57 2.00
CA SER A 130 33.71 -8.84 1.79
C SER A 130 33.76 -7.36 2.22
N GLY A 131 34.97 -6.79 2.34
CA GLY A 131 35.16 -5.41 2.74
C GLY A 131 34.67 -4.39 1.70
N TYR A 132 34.46 -3.15 2.15
CA TYR A 132 34.08 -2.04 1.26
C TYR A 132 35.06 -1.90 0.09
N GLY A 133 34.54 -1.73 -1.12
CA GLY A 133 35.34 -1.57 -2.34
C GLY A 133 35.86 -2.86 -2.97
N THR A 134 35.53 -4.04 -2.41
CA THR A 134 35.82 -5.33 -3.06
C THR A 134 34.59 -5.81 -3.86
N PRO A 135 34.79 -6.69 -4.88
CA PRO A 135 33.67 -7.29 -5.61
C PRO A 135 32.64 -8.00 -4.72
N LEU A 136 33.12 -8.72 -3.69
CA LEU A 136 32.23 -9.37 -2.72
C LEU A 136 31.57 -8.37 -1.79
N GLY A 137 32.24 -7.28 -1.43
CA GLY A 137 31.62 -6.18 -0.67
C GLY A 137 30.48 -5.51 -1.45
N ASN A 138 30.63 -5.34 -2.77
CA ASN A 138 29.56 -4.87 -3.64
C ASN A 138 28.36 -5.84 -3.66
N ALA A 139 28.60 -7.15 -3.82
CA ALA A 139 27.56 -8.16 -3.72
C ALA A 139 26.85 -8.19 -2.35
N SER A 140 27.59 -8.06 -1.24
CA SER A 140 27.03 -7.95 0.10
C SER A 140 26.17 -6.68 0.26
N ARG A 141 26.59 -5.56 -0.34
CA ARG A 141 25.80 -4.32 -0.33
C ARG A 141 24.45 -4.50 -1.04
N ILE A 142 24.44 -5.16 -2.20
CA ILE A 142 23.21 -5.47 -2.94
C ILE A 142 22.23 -6.27 -2.06
N LEU A 143 22.74 -7.30 -1.38
CA LEU A 143 21.93 -8.11 -0.47
C LEU A 143 21.41 -7.31 0.72
N ASN A 144 22.27 -6.55 1.40
CA ASN A 144 21.86 -5.78 2.57
C ASN A 144 20.77 -4.77 2.21
N ASN A 145 20.97 -3.99 1.15
CA ASN A 145 19.95 -3.07 0.63
C ASN A 145 18.62 -3.78 0.33
N HIS A 146 18.67 -4.95 -0.32
CA HIS A 146 17.48 -5.72 -0.65
C HIS A 146 16.74 -6.22 0.60
N TYR A 147 17.49 -6.80 1.54
CA TYR A 147 16.93 -7.42 2.74
C TYR A 147 16.49 -6.39 3.80
N ASP A 148 17.13 -5.23 3.89
CA ASP A 148 16.70 -4.12 4.75
C ASP A 148 15.31 -3.60 4.33
N ILE A 149 15.12 -3.35 3.03
CA ILE A 149 13.80 -2.92 2.51
C ILE A 149 12.76 -4.05 2.66
N SER A 150 13.16 -5.31 2.46
CA SER A 150 12.28 -6.46 2.69
C SER A 150 11.89 -6.60 4.16
N ALA A 151 12.82 -6.34 5.08
CA ALA A 151 12.59 -6.41 6.51
C ALA A 151 11.56 -5.37 6.95
N TYR A 152 11.69 -4.12 6.49
CA TYR A 152 10.69 -3.06 6.71
C TYR A 152 9.30 -3.51 6.24
N ARG A 153 9.18 -3.99 5.00
CA ARG A 153 7.91 -4.46 4.44
C ARG A 153 7.30 -5.57 5.28
N ASN A 154 8.08 -6.60 5.59
CA ASN A 154 7.57 -7.76 6.33
C ASN A 154 7.16 -7.38 7.77
N LEU A 155 8.01 -6.65 8.49
CA LEU A 155 7.76 -6.25 9.88
C LEU A 155 6.53 -5.35 10.03
N THR A 156 6.33 -4.40 9.11
CA THR A 156 5.18 -3.48 9.15
C THR A 156 3.87 -4.15 8.74
N VAL A 157 3.91 -5.06 7.76
CA VAL A 157 2.69 -5.65 7.17
C VAL A 157 2.01 -6.59 8.14
N SER A 158 2.76 -7.50 8.79
CA SER A 158 2.17 -8.40 9.76
C SER A 158 3.19 -8.82 10.83
N PRO A 159 2.83 -8.75 12.12
CA PRO A 159 3.69 -9.22 13.21
C PRO A 159 3.97 -10.73 13.11
N ARG A 160 3.15 -11.49 12.37
CA ARG A 160 3.35 -12.92 12.15
C ARG A 160 4.61 -13.24 11.34
N SER A 161 5.06 -12.31 10.49
CA SER A 161 6.25 -12.49 9.67
C SER A 161 7.57 -12.22 10.42
N ALA A 162 7.49 -11.57 11.58
CA ALA A 162 8.64 -11.01 12.27
C ALA A 162 9.69 -12.06 12.65
N SER A 163 9.27 -13.27 13.06
CA SER A 163 10.21 -14.35 13.42
C SER A 163 11.15 -14.71 12.28
N ALA A 164 10.65 -14.78 11.04
CA ALA A 164 11.49 -15.11 9.88
C ALA A 164 12.49 -13.99 9.55
N VAL A 165 12.09 -12.73 9.79
CA VAL A 165 12.94 -11.56 9.55
C VAL A 165 14.01 -11.43 10.62
N VAL A 166 13.62 -11.44 11.90
CA VAL A 166 14.51 -11.17 13.04
C VAL A 166 15.57 -12.25 13.22
N ASN A 167 15.28 -13.49 12.83
CA ASN A 167 16.24 -14.59 12.88
C ASN A 167 17.18 -14.64 11.64
N SER A 168 17.01 -13.73 10.67
CA SER A 168 17.90 -13.66 9.51
C SER A 168 19.26 -13.09 9.91
N PRO A 169 20.38 -13.66 9.43
CA PRO A 169 21.71 -13.08 9.64
C PRO A 169 21.90 -11.75 8.89
N LEU A 170 20.99 -11.41 7.98
CA LEU A 170 20.98 -10.15 7.21
C LEU A 170 20.12 -9.07 7.88
N PHE A 171 19.53 -9.34 9.05
CA PHE A 171 18.73 -8.37 9.79
C PHE A 171 19.60 -7.63 10.80
N GLU A 172 19.72 -6.32 10.65
CA GLU A 172 20.46 -5.46 11.56
C GLU A 172 19.61 -5.08 12.79
N SER A 173 18.58 -4.27 12.58
CA SER A 173 17.62 -3.83 13.60
C SER A 173 16.34 -3.29 12.95
N VAL A 174 15.28 -3.11 13.74
CA VAL A 174 14.00 -2.55 13.24
C VAL A 174 14.22 -1.12 12.73
N GLY A 175 14.88 -0.28 13.54
CA GLY A 175 15.16 1.11 13.20
C GLY A 175 16.00 1.25 11.94
N HIS A 176 17.00 0.37 11.75
CA HIS A 176 17.81 0.34 10.54
C HIS A 176 16.97 -0.01 9.29
N ALA A 177 16.14 -1.05 9.37
CA ALA A 177 15.26 -1.42 8.25
C ALA A 177 14.32 -0.28 7.85
N TYR A 178 13.75 0.44 8.83
CA TYR A 178 12.89 1.60 8.58
C TYR A 178 13.66 2.79 7.99
N GLU A 179 14.83 3.12 8.54
CA GLU A 179 15.71 4.19 8.06
C GLU A 179 16.06 3.97 6.58
N ILE A 180 16.51 2.74 6.26
CA ILE A 180 16.90 2.37 4.90
C ILE A 180 15.70 2.40 3.95
N ALA A 181 14.57 1.80 4.32
CA ALA A 181 13.40 1.73 3.42
C ALA A 181 12.80 3.11 3.14
N ILE A 182 12.49 3.88 4.19
CA ILE A 182 11.85 5.18 4.04
C ILE A 182 12.83 6.19 3.42
N GLY A 183 14.11 6.13 3.80
CA GLY A 183 15.15 6.97 3.21
C GLY A 183 15.33 6.71 1.71
N ASN A 184 15.45 5.45 1.28
CA ASN A 184 15.58 5.15 -0.15
C ASN A 184 14.31 5.49 -0.93
N ASN A 185 13.13 5.32 -0.34
CA ASN A 185 11.87 5.76 -0.97
C ASN A 185 11.85 7.28 -1.18
N ALA A 186 12.24 8.08 -0.18
CA ALA A 186 12.32 9.53 -0.30
C ALA A 186 13.34 9.97 -1.35
N LEU A 187 14.52 9.32 -1.39
CA LEU A 187 15.53 9.56 -2.44
C LEU A 187 15.01 9.22 -3.84
N LEU A 188 14.28 8.11 -3.98
CA LEU A 188 13.68 7.70 -5.26
C LEU A 188 12.63 8.72 -5.74
N LEU A 189 11.77 9.19 -4.83
CA LEU A 189 10.79 10.23 -5.14
C LEU A 189 11.48 11.54 -5.54
N ALA A 190 12.50 11.96 -4.81
CA ALA A 190 13.29 13.15 -5.13
C ALA A 190 13.99 13.03 -6.49
N ALA A 191 14.69 11.93 -6.75
CA ALA A 191 15.31 11.66 -8.05
C ALA A 191 14.29 11.63 -9.21
N THR A 192 13.03 11.32 -8.91
CA THR A 192 11.96 11.23 -9.90
C THR A 192 11.31 12.58 -10.21
N ALA A 193 11.01 13.37 -9.18
CA ALA A 193 10.17 14.55 -9.31
C ALA A 193 10.54 15.73 -8.40
N ASP A 194 11.63 15.67 -7.62
CA ASP A 194 12.10 16.79 -6.79
C ASP A 194 13.63 16.75 -6.60
N PRO A 195 14.44 16.82 -7.69
CA PRO A 195 15.87 16.52 -7.66
C PRO A 195 16.69 17.48 -6.78
N ASP A 196 16.17 18.70 -6.57
CA ASP A 196 16.80 19.72 -5.73
C ASP A 196 16.27 19.72 -4.27
N PHE A 197 15.45 18.73 -3.90
CA PHE A 197 14.84 18.60 -2.57
C PHE A 197 14.12 19.88 -2.12
N GLN A 198 13.32 20.48 -3.02
CA GLN A 198 12.59 21.72 -2.72
C GLN A 198 11.43 21.47 -1.75
N VAL A 199 10.88 20.26 -1.73
CA VAL A 199 9.75 19.90 -0.88
C VAL A 199 9.85 18.54 -0.20
N ILE A 200 10.62 17.60 -0.75
CA ILE A 200 10.93 16.32 -0.10
C ILE A 200 12.17 16.53 0.78
N ASN A 201 12.11 16.09 2.04
CA ASN A 201 13.25 16.21 2.96
C ASN A 201 14.36 15.23 2.57
N HIS A 202 15.62 15.66 2.64
CA HIS A 202 16.75 14.82 2.28
C HIS A 202 17.09 13.84 3.43
N PRO A 203 17.06 12.51 3.24
CA PRO A 203 17.30 11.55 4.32
C PRO A 203 18.69 11.58 4.96
N LYS A 204 19.69 12.14 4.26
CA LYS A 204 21.02 12.44 4.84
C LYS A 204 20.95 13.25 6.14
N ASP A 205 19.94 14.10 6.31
CA ASP A 205 19.75 14.87 7.54
C ASP A 205 19.49 13.97 8.76
N TRP A 206 19.14 12.69 8.53
CA TRP A 206 18.87 11.71 9.57
C TRP A 206 20.11 11.02 10.13
N GLU A 207 21.23 11.03 9.39
CA GLU A 207 22.40 10.19 9.67
C GLU A 207 22.94 10.39 11.09
N GLU A 208 23.05 11.64 11.55
CA GLU A 208 23.56 11.95 12.89
C GLU A 208 22.59 11.51 13.99
N GLY A 209 21.28 11.67 13.77
CA GLY A 209 20.26 11.24 14.73
C GLY A 209 20.27 9.73 14.93
N PHE A 210 20.22 8.96 13.84
CA PHE A 210 20.25 7.49 13.94
C PHE A 210 21.61 6.95 14.40
N ARG A 211 22.72 7.61 14.06
CA ARG A 211 24.05 7.26 14.59
C ARG A 211 24.09 7.37 16.11
N ARG A 212 23.49 8.41 16.70
CA ARG A 212 23.39 8.55 18.16
C ARG A 212 22.57 7.41 18.77
N LEU A 213 21.38 7.14 18.24
CA LEU A 213 20.54 6.03 18.72
C LEU A 213 21.26 4.68 18.72
N ARG A 214 22.04 4.40 17.65
CA ARG A 214 22.89 3.21 17.56
C ARG A 214 23.97 3.18 18.64
N ASN A 215 24.70 4.28 18.82
CA ASN A 215 25.79 4.38 19.79
C ASN A 215 25.30 4.26 21.23
N ASP A 216 24.16 4.88 21.52
CA ASP A 216 23.52 4.89 22.84
C ASP A 216 22.77 3.58 23.12
N LYS A 217 22.68 2.69 22.12
CA LYS A 217 21.93 1.42 22.18
C LYS A 217 20.48 1.61 22.58
N GLU A 218 19.84 2.61 21.98
CA GLU A 218 18.41 2.81 22.10
C GLU A 218 17.65 1.61 21.52
N GLN A 219 16.60 1.18 22.21
CA GLN A 219 15.86 -0.02 21.85
C GLN A 219 15.29 0.09 20.42
N GLY A 220 15.46 -0.98 19.64
CA GLY A 220 15.09 -1.04 18.23
C GLY A 220 16.16 -0.56 17.25
N PHE A 221 17.24 0.09 17.69
CA PHE A 221 18.20 0.76 16.79
C PHE A 221 19.58 0.10 16.65
N TYR A 222 19.96 -0.85 17.51
CA TYR A 222 21.27 -1.52 17.44
C TYR A 222 21.15 -3.01 17.10
N PHE A 223 22.23 -3.62 16.62
CA PHE A 223 22.27 -5.05 16.31
C PHE A 223 21.92 -5.93 17.52
N GLY A 224 20.97 -6.84 17.36
CA GLY A 224 20.48 -7.72 18.43
C GLY A 224 19.59 -7.00 19.46
N SER A 225 19.10 -5.80 19.16
CA SER A 225 18.14 -5.10 20.03
C SER A 225 16.81 -5.87 20.16
N PRO A 226 16.13 -5.80 21.32
CA PRO A 226 14.78 -6.36 21.47
C PRO A 226 13.81 -5.82 20.43
N VAL A 227 12.98 -6.70 19.87
CA VAL A 227 11.95 -6.35 18.88
C VAL A 227 10.58 -6.39 19.56
N GLU A 228 9.94 -5.22 19.64
CA GLU A 228 8.57 -5.09 20.12
C GLU A 228 7.60 -5.05 18.95
N LEU A 229 6.64 -5.98 18.95
CA LEU A 229 5.65 -6.10 17.89
C LEU A 229 4.28 -5.64 18.38
N PRO A 230 3.55 -4.85 17.60
CA PRO A 230 2.16 -4.54 17.89
C PRO A 230 1.27 -5.79 17.72
N PRO A 231 0.09 -5.82 18.35
CA PRO A 231 -0.83 -6.96 18.26
C PRO A 231 -1.45 -7.15 16.87
N VAL A 232 -1.41 -6.11 16.04
CA VAL A 232 -1.90 -6.08 14.65
C VAL A 232 -0.91 -5.28 13.80
N GLY A 233 -0.74 -5.64 12.53
CA GLY A 233 0.07 -4.93 11.56
C GLY A 233 -0.77 -4.18 10.53
N ALA A 234 -0.12 -3.66 9.50
CA ALA A 234 -0.81 -2.94 8.43
C ALA A 234 -1.86 -3.78 7.71
N TYR A 235 -1.62 -5.09 7.57
CA TYR A 235 -2.55 -6.01 6.92
C TYR A 235 -3.90 -6.04 7.64
N GLU A 236 -3.91 -6.32 8.94
CA GLU A 236 -5.15 -6.36 9.70
C GLU A 236 -5.85 -4.99 9.76
N ILE A 237 -5.09 -3.89 9.77
CA ILE A 237 -5.62 -2.51 9.74
C ILE A 237 -6.27 -2.22 8.38
N PHE A 238 -5.60 -2.56 7.28
CA PHE A 238 -6.08 -2.36 5.91
C PHE A 238 -7.38 -3.15 5.68
N GLU A 239 -7.37 -4.43 6.03
CA GLU A 239 -8.52 -5.33 5.95
C GLU A 239 -9.68 -4.87 6.82
N GLY A 240 -9.38 -4.44 8.06
CA GLY A 240 -10.37 -3.89 8.98
C GLY A 240 -11.05 -2.63 8.42
N GLN A 241 -10.27 -1.69 7.88
CA GLN A 241 -10.80 -0.47 7.30
C GLN A 241 -11.66 -0.75 6.05
N ALA A 242 -11.16 -1.53 5.11
CA ALA A 242 -11.87 -1.90 3.88
C ALA A 242 -13.15 -2.69 4.20
N ARG A 243 -13.08 -3.64 5.15
CA ARG A 243 -14.25 -4.41 5.57
C ARG A 243 -15.29 -3.53 6.24
N PHE A 244 -14.94 -2.68 7.19
CA PHE A 244 -15.94 -1.85 7.86
C PHE A 244 -16.52 -0.77 6.95
N ALA A 245 -15.77 -0.28 5.96
CA ALA A 245 -16.33 0.53 4.88
C ALA A 245 -17.37 -0.26 4.05
N GLN A 246 -17.08 -1.50 3.70
CA GLN A 246 -18.04 -2.38 3.03
C GLN A 246 -19.30 -2.62 3.89
N LEU A 247 -19.13 -2.86 5.19
CA LEU A 247 -20.27 -3.06 6.10
C LEU A 247 -21.13 -1.80 6.20
N GLN A 248 -20.53 -0.61 6.29
CA GLN A 248 -21.25 0.66 6.25
C GLN A 248 -22.07 0.80 4.95
N PHE A 249 -21.45 0.49 3.80
CA PHE A 249 -22.15 0.51 2.52
C PHE A 249 -23.40 -0.38 2.52
N LEU A 250 -23.26 -1.64 2.95
CA LEU A 250 -24.39 -2.57 3.05
C LEU A 250 -25.47 -2.06 4.01
N HIS A 251 -25.08 -1.53 5.16
CA HIS A 251 -26.02 -0.95 6.13
C HIS A 251 -26.83 0.20 5.52
N PHE A 252 -26.17 1.21 4.94
CA PHE A 252 -26.87 2.37 4.39
C PHE A 252 -27.63 2.06 3.10
N ALA A 253 -27.12 1.18 2.23
CA ALA A 253 -27.81 0.76 1.02
C ALA A 253 -29.10 -0.03 1.31
N THR A 254 -29.15 -0.71 2.46
CA THR A 254 -30.34 -1.45 2.91
C THR A 254 -31.28 -0.62 3.79
N GLY A 255 -31.03 0.68 3.94
CA GLY A 255 -31.83 1.54 4.83
C GLY A 255 -31.73 1.14 6.31
N GLY A 256 -30.57 0.61 6.72
CA GLY A 256 -30.28 0.19 8.09
C GLY A 256 -30.73 -1.24 8.43
N GLN A 257 -31.17 -2.04 7.45
CA GLN A 257 -31.61 -3.41 7.73
C GLN A 257 -30.44 -4.39 7.92
N PHE A 258 -29.28 -4.12 7.32
CA PHE A 258 -28.07 -4.91 7.50
C PHE A 258 -27.30 -4.46 8.76
N GLU A 259 -26.97 -5.39 9.65
CA GLU A 259 -26.47 -5.07 11.00
C GLU A 259 -25.22 -5.87 11.35
N LEU A 260 -24.51 -5.50 12.42
CA LEU A 260 -23.27 -6.16 12.80
C LEU A 260 -23.48 -7.66 13.13
N SER A 261 -24.65 -8.01 13.66
CA SER A 261 -25.04 -9.41 13.90
C SER A 261 -25.20 -10.22 12.60
N HIS A 262 -25.68 -9.58 11.53
CA HIS A 262 -25.73 -10.18 10.20
C HIS A 262 -24.30 -10.42 9.69
N ALA A 263 -23.44 -9.40 9.71
CA ALA A 263 -22.04 -9.52 9.31
C ALA A 263 -21.31 -10.67 10.04
N ALA A 264 -21.50 -10.78 11.35
CA ALA A 264 -20.94 -11.88 12.15
C ALA A 264 -21.47 -13.25 11.73
N LYS A 265 -22.79 -13.38 11.55
CA LYS A 265 -23.44 -14.63 11.10
C LYS A 265 -22.93 -15.09 9.73
N PHE A 266 -22.63 -14.14 8.86
CA PHE A 266 -22.14 -14.39 7.51
C PHE A 266 -20.62 -14.54 7.42
N GLY A 267 -19.90 -14.48 8.55
CA GLY A 267 -18.46 -14.67 8.58
C GLY A 267 -17.62 -13.48 8.09
N MET A 268 -18.25 -12.32 7.82
CA MET A 268 -17.58 -11.11 7.33
C MET A 268 -16.66 -10.45 8.38
N LEU A 269 -16.69 -10.92 9.62
CA LEU A 269 -15.83 -10.49 10.74
C LEU A 269 -14.82 -11.56 11.15
N LYS A 270 -14.70 -12.67 10.40
CA LYS A 270 -13.66 -13.68 10.65
C LYS A 270 -12.27 -13.08 10.37
N PRO A 271 -11.20 -13.60 11.00
CA PRO A 271 -9.84 -13.24 10.65
C PRO A 271 -9.57 -13.31 9.14
N PRO A 272 -8.82 -12.35 8.56
CA PRO A 272 -8.20 -11.19 9.24
C PRO A 272 -9.17 -10.01 9.47
N TYR A 273 -10.32 -9.98 8.80
CA TYR A 273 -11.19 -8.81 8.65
C TYR A 273 -11.74 -8.21 9.96
N GLY A 274 -11.86 -8.99 11.03
CA GLY A 274 -12.30 -8.52 12.34
C GLY A 274 -11.18 -8.19 13.33
N GLU A 275 -9.93 -8.60 13.07
CA GLU A 275 -8.87 -8.62 14.09
C GLU A 275 -8.50 -7.22 14.60
N ALA A 276 -8.37 -6.23 13.70
CA ALA A 276 -8.12 -4.84 14.08
C ALA A 276 -9.28 -4.26 14.89
N PHE A 277 -10.54 -4.53 14.53
CA PHE A 277 -11.69 -4.00 15.27
C PHE A 277 -11.80 -4.59 16.68
N GLU A 278 -11.60 -5.89 16.84
CA GLU A 278 -11.58 -6.51 18.18
C GLU A 278 -10.42 -5.97 19.03
N THR A 279 -9.27 -5.74 18.42
CA THR A 279 -8.11 -5.12 19.08
C THR A 279 -8.42 -3.68 19.52
N PHE A 280 -9.07 -2.90 18.66
CA PHE A 280 -9.53 -1.55 18.96
C PHE A 280 -10.49 -1.53 20.15
N LEU A 281 -11.53 -2.39 20.15
CA LEU A 281 -12.48 -2.47 21.27
C LEU A 281 -11.77 -2.85 22.58
N LYS A 282 -10.82 -3.79 22.54
CA LYS A 282 -10.03 -4.20 23.70
C LYS A 282 -9.16 -3.06 24.25
N LEU A 283 -8.49 -2.31 23.38
CA LEU A 283 -7.58 -1.22 23.78
C LEU A 283 -8.32 0.03 24.26
N THR A 284 -9.49 0.30 23.69
CA THR A 284 -10.36 1.43 24.07
C THR A 284 -11.26 1.12 25.27
N GLU A 285 -11.48 -0.16 25.59
CA GLU A 285 -12.48 -0.66 26.54
C GLU A 285 -13.92 -0.25 26.19
N LEU A 286 -14.18 0.06 24.92
CA LEU A 286 -15.53 0.34 24.45
C LEU A 286 -16.34 -0.95 24.30
N PRO A 287 -17.65 -0.92 24.62
CA PRO A 287 -18.51 -2.06 24.37
C PRO A 287 -18.63 -2.31 22.86
N ARG A 288 -18.82 -3.57 22.49
CA ARG A 288 -19.13 -3.95 21.11
C ARG A 288 -20.44 -3.26 20.69
N PRO A 289 -20.45 -2.47 19.60
CA PRO A 289 -21.65 -1.77 19.17
C PRO A 289 -22.70 -2.77 18.64
N GLY A 290 -23.97 -2.44 18.82
CA GLY A 290 -25.09 -3.24 18.31
C GLY A 290 -25.39 -3.00 16.82
N SER A 291 -25.01 -1.83 16.29
CA SER A 291 -25.28 -1.40 14.92
C SER A 291 -24.01 -0.96 14.19
N ILE A 292 -24.04 -1.01 12.85
CA ILE A 292 -22.95 -0.56 11.96
C ILE A 292 -22.84 0.97 11.92
N ASP A 293 -23.93 1.72 12.09
CA ASP A 293 -23.93 3.18 12.12
C ASP A 293 -23.54 3.77 13.50
N HIS A 294 -23.17 2.92 14.46
CA HIS A 294 -22.79 3.35 15.79
C HIS A 294 -21.48 4.19 15.76
N PRO A 295 -21.35 5.26 16.58
CA PRO A 295 -20.16 6.12 16.60
C PRO A 295 -18.83 5.39 16.77
N THR A 296 -18.81 4.29 17.53
CA THR A 296 -17.65 3.41 17.71
C THR A 296 -17.09 2.88 16.39
N VAL A 297 -17.96 2.54 15.42
CA VAL A 297 -17.54 2.07 14.10
C VAL A 297 -16.90 3.22 13.30
N GLY A 298 -17.51 4.41 13.36
CA GLY A 298 -16.93 5.61 12.76
C GLY A 298 -15.56 5.94 13.34
N LEU A 299 -15.40 5.83 14.66
CA LEU A 299 -14.15 6.09 15.35
C LEU A 299 -13.08 5.05 15.00
N PHE A 300 -13.44 3.77 14.91
CA PHE A 300 -12.52 2.73 14.44
C PHE A 300 -11.96 3.04 13.04
N LEU A 301 -12.83 3.36 12.08
CA LEU A 301 -12.41 3.72 10.72
C LEU A 301 -11.50 4.95 10.70
N LEU A 302 -11.77 5.94 11.54
CA LEU A 302 -10.90 7.10 11.71
C LEU A 302 -9.53 6.72 12.29
N VAL A 303 -9.49 5.85 13.30
CA VAL A 303 -8.23 5.35 13.88
C VAL A 303 -7.42 4.58 12.83
N CYS A 304 -8.04 3.76 11.99
CA CYS A 304 -7.37 3.13 10.86
C CYS A 304 -6.75 4.16 9.91
N ASP A 305 -7.50 5.19 9.52
CA ASP A 305 -7.01 6.25 8.65
C ASP A 305 -5.82 7.01 9.27
N LEU A 306 -5.92 7.39 10.55
CA LEU A 306 -4.83 8.07 11.28
C LEU A 306 -3.57 7.18 11.41
N ALA A 307 -3.75 5.88 11.62
CA ALA A 307 -2.65 4.93 11.80
C ALA A 307 -1.81 4.78 10.52
N ILE A 308 -2.44 4.79 9.34
CA ILE A 308 -1.76 4.59 8.05
C ILE A 308 -1.23 5.90 7.43
N ASN A 309 -1.45 7.05 8.09
CA ASN A 309 -0.98 8.36 7.65
C ASN A 309 0.07 8.95 8.62
N PRO A 310 1.24 8.30 8.79
CA PRO A 310 2.35 8.93 9.49
C PRO A 310 2.79 10.21 8.78
N GLY A 311 3.30 11.17 9.56
CA GLY A 311 3.82 12.44 9.03
C GLY A 311 5.30 12.68 9.29
N SER A 312 5.87 12.06 10.33
CA SER A 312 7.26 12.26 10.75
C SER A 312 8.23 11.65 9.71
N GLY A 313 9.34 12.31 9.38
CA GLY A 313 10.28 11.86 8.34
C GLY A 313 9.78 12.02 6.90
N PHE A 314 8.51 11.72 6.62
CA PHE A 314 7.85 12.03 5.36
C PHE A 314 6.34 12.23 5.58
N PRO A 315 5.72 13.30 5.04
CA PRO A 315 6.35 14.41 4.32
C PRO A 315 6.96 15.49 5.22
N PHE A 316 6.72 15.47 6.53
CA PHE A 316 7.36 16.43 7.44
C PHE A 316 8.79 16.00 7.81
N PRO A 317 9.65 16.94 8.21
CA PRO A 317 10.95 16.58 8.76
C PRO A 317 10.85 15.65 9.97
N LEU A 318 11.84 14.76 10.13
CA LEU A 318 12.00 13.96 11.33
C LEU A 318 12.58 14.84 12.45
N ILE A 319 11.79 15.10 13.49
CA ILE A 319 12.19 15.97 14.62
C ILE A 319 12.64 15.13 15.82
N HIS A 320 11.92 14.06 16.14
CA HIS A 320 12.20 13.21 17.30
C HIS A 320 12.56 11.79 16.86
N TYR A 321 13.86 11.48 16.90
CA TYR A 321 14.41 10.21 16.42
C TYR A 321 14.03 8.98 17.27
N PRO A 322 14.01 9.03 18.62
CA PRO A 322 13.71 7.84 19.44
C PRO A 322 12.34 7.21 19.16
N THR A 323 11.35 8.02 18.77
CA THR A 323 10.00 7.54 18.43
C THR A 323 9.84 7.16 16.96
N PHE A 324 10.90 7.23 16.15
CA PHE A 324 10.78 7.02 14.70
C PHE A 324 10.07 5.72 14.33
N ILE A 325 10.41 4.59 14.98
CA ILE A 325 9.74 3.31 14.72
C ILE A 325 8.25 3.41 15.02
N THR A 326 7.88 3.91 16.20
CA THR A 326 6.48 3.99 16.64
C THR A 326 5.67 5.04 15.89
N ASP A 327 6.31 6.08 15.39
CA ASP A 327 5.70 7.15 14.62
C ASP A 327 5.45 6.75 13.16
N GLN A 328 6.15 5.72 12.66
CA GLN A 328 6.02 5.22 11.28
C GLN A 328 5.22 3.92 11.17
N ASP A 329 5.36 3.01 12.14
CA ASP A 329 4.71 1.70 12.11
C ASP A 329 3.18 1.84 12.31
N PRO A 330 2.35 1.44 11.34
CA PRO A 330 0.90 1.60 11.45
C PRO A 330 0.30 0.80 12.62
N GLY A 331 0.88 -0.35 12.98
CA GLY A 331 0.44 -1.15 14.12
C GLY A 331 0.71 -0.47 15.46
N HIS A 332 1.91 0.12 15.63
CA HIS A 332 2.21 0.92 16.83
C HIS A 332 1.36 2.19 16.90
N ARG A 333 1.20 2.92 15.80
CA ARG A 333 0.31 4.10 15.73
C ARG A 333 -1.13 3.73 16.10
N PHE A 334 -1.67 2.66 15.53
CA PHE A 334 -3.01 2.16 15.83
C PHE A 334 -3.18 1.83 17.32
N LEU A 335 -2.18 1.18 17.92
CA LEU A 335 -2.17 0.85 19.35
C LEU A 335 -2.16 2.12 20.22
N HIS A 336 -1.33 3.11 19.89
CA HIS A 336 -1.24 4.37 20.61
C HIS A 336 -2.53 5.20 20.50
N LEU A 337 -3.08 5.34 19.29
CA LEU A 337 -4.35 6.01 19.02
C LEU A 337 -5.51 5.34 19.79
N SER A 338 -5.57 4.01 19.79
CA SER A 338 -6.61 3.28 20.53
C SER A 338 -6.51 3.52 22.04
N ARG A 339 -5.30 3.51 22.60
CA ARG A 339 -5.08 3.78 24.03
C ARG A 339 -5.38 5.24 24.40
N ILE A 340 -5.08 6.20 23.53
CA ILE A 340 -5.26 7.62 23.83
C ILE A 340 -6.73 8.01 23.91
N ILE A 341 -7.60 7.35 23.12
CA ILE A 341 -9.07 7.49 23.23
C ILE A 341 -9.52 7.22 24.67
N ARG A 342 -9.10 6.10 25.27
CA ARG A 342 -9.46 5.76 26.65
C ARG A 342 -8.82 6.70 27.67
N LEU A 343 -7.54 7.02 27.49
CA LEU A 343 -6.72 7.66 28.53
C LEU A 343 -6.84 9.19 28.56
N LYS A 344 -7.04 9.84 27.41
CA LYS A 344 -6.99 11.31 27.29
C LYS A 344 -8.14 11.91 26.49
N CYS A 345 -8.73 11.15 25.56
CA CYS A 345 -9.74 11.66 24.62
C CYS A 345 -11.08 10.89 24.69
N PRO A 346 -11.65 10.59 25.88
CA PRO A 346 -12.82 9.70 25.98
C PRO A 346 -14.08 10.27 25.31
N ASN A 347 -14.16 11.60 25.15
CA ASN A 347 -15.30 12.26 24.50
C ASN A 347 -15.42 11.90 23.02
N THR A 348 -14.32 11.49 22.37
CA THR A 348 -14.31 11.07 20.96
C THR A 348 -15.15 9.83 20.69
N ALA A 349 -15.37 8.97 21.70
CA ALA A 349 -16.09 7.69 21.59
C ALA A 349 -17.53 7.81 21.05
N THR A 350 -18.16 8.99 21.20
CA THR A 350 -19.57 9.20 20.80
C THR A 350 -19.75 10.37 19.81
N ALA A 351 -18.64 10.90 19.30
CA ALA A 351 -18.60 12.16 18.57
C ALA A 351 -18.94 12.02 17.08
N ILE A 352 -18.69 10.86 16.46
CA ILE A 352 -18.97 10.63 15.03
C ILE A 352 -20.40 10.14 14.87
N ARG A 353 -21.28 10.99 14.33
CA ARG A 353 -22.69 10.66 14.12
C ARG A 353 -23.14 10.92 12.69
N ASN A 354 -22.61 11.97 12.07
CA ASN A 354 -23.04 12.39 10.74
C ASN A 354 -22.08 11.96 9.63
N TYR A 355 -20.87 11.53 9.99
CA TYR A 355 -19.77 11.24 9.07
C TYR A 355 -19.39 12.48 8.25
N SER A 356 -19.26 13.62 8.93
CA SER A 356 -19.03 14.93 8.33
C SER A 356 -17.56 15.33 8.33
N ARG A 357 -17.20 16.26 7.45
CA ARG A 357 -15.88 16.91 7.43
C ARG A 357 -15.49 17.46 8.80
N ALA A 358 -16.43 18.13 9.47
CA ALA A 358 -16.19 18.77 10.76
C ALA A 358 -15.90 17.75 11.87
N GLU A 359 -16.61 16.61 11.88
CA GLU A 359 -16.33 15.52 12.82
C GLU A 359 -14.95 14.91 12.54
N TYR A 360 -14.59 14.69 11.27
CA TYR A 360 -13.27 14.18 10.90
C TYR A 360 -12.16 15.12 11.41
N GLU A 361 -12.24 16.41 11.09
CA GLU A 361 -11.23 17.40 11.45
C GLU A 361 -11.09 17.55 12.97
N ALA A 362 -12.21 17.69 13.69
CA ALA A 362 -12.19 17.86 15.14
C ALA A 362 -11.54 16.66 15.86
N ILE A 363 -11.95 15.45 15.50
CA ILE A 363 -11.54 14.23 16.23
C ILE A 363 -10.13 13.81 15.83
N SER A 364 -9.78 13.89 14.54
CA SER A 364 -8.41 13.63 14.09
C SER A 364 -7.41 14.58 14.75
N THR A 365 -7.76 15.86 14.88
CA THR A 365 -6.93 16.86 15.57
C THR A 365 -6.80 16.56 17.05
N GLU A 366 -7.90 16.23 17.74
CA GLU A 366 -7.87 15.89 19.17
C GLU A 366 -6.95 14.70 19.45
N LEU A 367 -7.09 13.61 18.68
CA LEU A 367 -6.30 12.39 18.87
C LEU A 367 -4.81 12.60 18.54
N THR A 368 -4.51 13.23 17.41
CA THR A 368 -3.11 13.47 16.99
C THR A 368 -2.40 14.48 17.88
N THR A 369 -3.10 15.52 18.35
CA THR A 369 -2.55 16.45 19.36
C THR A 369 -2.17 15.72 20.65
N ALA A 370 -3.01 14.77 21.10
CA ALA A 370 -2.73 14.00 22.31
C ALA A 370 -1.51 13.07 22.19
N LEU A 371 -1.13 12.70 20.96
CA LEU A 371 0.07 11.93 20.62
C LEU A 371 1.26 12.79 20.16
N LEU A 372 1.09 14.11 20.04
CA LEU A 372 2.09 15.04 19.49
C LEU A 372 2.46 14.73 18.03
N GLU A 373 1.48 14.28 17.25
CA GLU A 373 1.63 13.94 15.84
C GLU A 373 0.91 14.94 14.92
N PHE A 374 1.26 14.92 13.64
CA PHE A 374 0.57 15.71 12.62
C PHE A 374 -0.77 15.06 12.23
N PRO A 375 -1.89 15.82 12.18
CA PRO A 375 -3.15 15.31 11.64
C PRO A 375 -3.05 15.06 10.13
N PRO A 376 -3.78 14.08 9.56
CA PRO A 376 -3.76 13.80 8.12
C PRO A 376 -4.14 14.99 7.23
N LEU A 377 -4.96 15.92 7.71
CA LEU A 377 -5.25 17.15 6.97
C LEU A 377 -4.05 18.09 6.87
N ALA A 378 -3.19 18.15 7.88
CA ALA A 378 -1.94 18.92 7.80
C ALA A 378 -0.96 18.28 6.81
N ILE A 379 -0.91 16.93 6.77
CA ILE A 379 -0.15 16.18 5.76
C ILE A 379 -0.68 16.50 4.36
N ALA A 380 -1.99 16.39 4.14
CA ALA A 380 -2.62 16.70 2.86
C ALA A 380 -2.40 18.16 2.44
N GLU A 381 -2.50 19.11 3.38
CA GLU A 381 -2.22 20.53 3.12
C GLU A 381 -0.77 20.77 2.69
N LEU A 382 0.20 20.10 3.31
CA LEU A 382 1.60 20.21 2.92
C LEU A 382 1.83 19.67 1.50
N VAL A 383 1.35 18.46 1.23
CA VAL A 383 1.54 17.76 -0.06
C VAL A 383 0.87 18.51 -1.20
N THR A 384 -0.31 19.09 -0.98
CA THR A 384 -1.03 19.83 -2.02
C THR A 384 -0.33 21.11 -2.48
N LYS A 385 0.57 21.67 -1.65
CA LYS A 385 1.40 22.83 -1.99
C LYS A 385 2.67 22.46 -2.77
N TRP A 386 3.00 21.18 -2.90
CA TRP A 386 4.21 20.75 -3.60
C TRP A 386 4.30 21.21 -5.07
N PRO A 387 3.23 21.09 -5.89
CA PRO A 387 3.28 21.58 -7.28
C PRO A 387 3.50 23.10 -7.40
N GLU A 388 3.23 23.88 -6.35
CA GLU A 388 3.47 25.33 -6.34
C GLU A 388 4.94 25.66 -6.01
N ARG A 389 5.64 24.72 -5.35
CA ARG A 389 6.99 24.91 -4.82
C ARG A 389 8.06 24.17 -5.61
N SER A 390 7.68 23.15 -6.38
CA SER A 390 8.58 22.35 -7.21
C SER A 390 8.06 22.22 -8.64
N ALA A 391 8.81 22.79 -9.59
CA ALA A 391 8.44 22.77 -11.01
C ALA A 391 8.44 21.34 -11.61
N PRO A 392 9.37 20.44 -11.23
CA PRO A 392 9.28 19.04 -11.64
C PRO A 392 8.03 18.33 -11.09
N ILE A 393 7.60 18.60 -9.85
CA ILE A 393 6.31 18.08 -9.34
C ILE A 393 5.12 18.66 -10.10
N LYS A 394 5.16 19.95 -10.45
CA LYS A 394 4.11 20.55 -11.29
C LYS A 394 3.99 19.80 -12.63
N THR A 395 5.13 19.52 -13.27
CA THR A 395 5.18 18.75 -14.51
C THR A 395 4.61 17.35 -14.31
N LEU A 396 4.93 16.68 -13.20
CA LEU A 396 4.34 15.37 -12.86
C LEU A 396 2.81 15.43 -12.74
N MET A 397 2.25 16.52 -12.20
CA MET A 397 0.80 16.68 -12.13
C MET A 397 0.15 16.92 -13.50
N ASP A 398 0.86 17.55 -14.43
CA ASP A 398 0.43 17.68 -15.82
C ASP A 398 0.46 16.33 -16.56
N GLU A 399 1.49 15.51 -16.31
CA GLU A 399 1.56 14.11 -16.78
C GLU A 399 0.36 13.29 -16.27
N HIS A 400 0.02 13.41 -14.99
CA HIS A 400 -1.14 12.72 -14.41
C HIS A 400 -2.48 13.18 -15.00
N ALA A 401 -2.63 14.48 -15.27
CA ALA A 401 -3.85 15.02 -15.87
C ALA A 401 -4.08 14.51 -17.30
N THR A 402 -3.00 14.31 -18.06
CA THR A 402 -3.04 13.86 -19.47
C THR A 402 -2.82 12.35 -19.64
N PHE A 403 -2.40 11.69 -18.56
CA PHE A 403 -1.98 10.29 -18.50
C PHE A 403 -0.80 9.95 -19.43
N ASP A 404 -0.02 10.96 -19.85
CA ASP A 404 1.19 10.80 -20.65
C ASP A 404 2.41 10.94 -19.75
N PHE A 405 2.73 9.87 -19.02
CA PHE A 405 3.87 9.87 -18.11
C PHE A 405 5.19 9.73 -18.87
N SER A 406 6.21 10.43 -18.36
CA SER A 406 7.58 10.21 -18.79
C SER A 406 8.05 8.78 -18.45
N LEU A 407 8.81 8.15 -19.33
CA LEU A 407 9.20 6.74 -19.19
C LEU A 407 10.19 6.48 -18.04
N GLY A 408 11.01 7.46 -17.67
CA GLY A 408 11.97 7.35 -16.58
C GLY A 408 11.28 7.30 -15.21
N ASN A 409 11.55 6.26 -14.42
CA ASN A 409 10.93 6.04 -13.11
C ASN A 409 9.39 6.08 -13.14
N ILE A 410 8.78 5.50 -14.17
CA ILE A 410 7.33 5.60 -14.39
C ILE A 410 6.49 5.11 -13.20
N VAL A 411 6.88 4.03 -12.52
CA VAL A 411 6.13 3.54 -11.35
C VAL A 411 6.17 4.56 -10.19
N PRO A 412 7.35 5.04 -9.72
CA PRO A 412 7.40 6.15 -8.76
C PRO A 412 6.65 7.41 -9.18
N ARG A 413 6.73 7.82 -10.45
CA ARG A 413 5.98 8.96 -10.99
C ARG A 413 4.48 8.76 -10.82
N PHE A 414 4.00 7.61 -11.29
CA PHE A 414 2.59 7.25 -11.27
C PHE A 414 2.05 7.24 -9.84
N MET A 415 2.77 6.60 -8.90
CA MET A 415 2.36 6.51 -7.51
C MET A 415 2.36 7.88 -6.81
N LEU A 416 3.41 8.69 -7.02
CA LEU A 416 3.50 10.02 -6.42
C LEU A 416 2.40 10.96 -6.94
N ALA A 417 2.09 10.91 -8.23
CA ALA A 417 1.07 11.78 -8.80
C ALA A 417 -0.34 11.43 -8.29
N HIS A 418 -0.65 10.13 -8.16
CA HIS A 418 -1.90 9.69 -7.53
C HIS A 418 -1.95 10.08 -6.05
N PHE A 419 -0.84 9.99 -5.31
CA PHE A 419 -0.76 10.45 -3.92
C PHE A 419 -1.06 11.95 -3.77
N ILE A 420 -0.46 12.79 -4.62
CA ILE A 420 -0.73 14.24 -4.60
C ILE A 420 -2.18 14.55 -5.00
N ALA A 421 -2.71 13.86 -6.01
CA ALA A 421 -4.10 14.02 -6.43
C ALA A 421 -5.08 13.60 -5.32
N PHE A 422 -4.81 12.47 -4.65
CA PHE A 422 -5.61 11.97 -3.54
C PHE A 422 -5.55 12.93 -2.34
N ALA A 423 -4.36 13.42 -1.97
CA ALA A 423 -4.20 14.41 -0.91
C ALA A 423 -5.01 15.69 -1.20
N ARG A 424 -5.08 16.13 -2.45
CA ARG A 424 -5.88 17.31 -2.87
C ARG A 424 -7.36 17.15 -2.62
N ASP A 425 -7.91 15.99 -2.96
CA ASP A 425 -9.34 15.74 -2.76
C ASP A 425 -9.63 15.36 -1.30
N LYS A 426 -8.73 14.65 -0.62
CA LYS A 426 -8.85 14.35 0.82
C LYS A 426 -8.82 15.60 1.68
N LEU A 427 -8.07 16.64 1.31
CA LEU A 427 -8.10 17.92 2.01
C LEU A 427 -9.49 18.59 1.97
N LYS A 428 -10.23 18.39 0.86
CA LYS A 428 -11.55 18.97 0.63
C LYS A 428 -12.67 18.13 1.25
N SER A 429 -12.61 16.81 1.07
CA SER A 429 -13.65 15.86 1.45
C SER A 429 -13.07 14.66 2.22
N PRO A 430 -12.41 14.89 3.38
CA PRO A 430 -11.80 13.80 4.15
C PRO A 430 -12.81 12.76 4.64
N GLU A 431 -14.04 13.19 4.89
CA GLU A 431 -15.13 12.33 5.33
C GLU A 431 -15.51 11.25 4.31
N PHE A 432 -15.37 11.55 3.02
CA PHE A 432 -15.60 10.58 1.96
C PHE A 432 -14.54 9.48 2.00
N PHE A 433 -13.25 9.84 2.11
CA PHE A 433 -12.17 8.86 2.12
C PHE A 433 -12.05 8.10 3.44
N CYS A 434 -12.51 8.68 4.55
CA CYS A 434 -12.51 8.02 5.86
C CYS A 434 -13.71 7.06 6.04
N TRP A 435 -14.90 7.45 5.54
CA TRP A 435 -16.14 6.69 5.71
C TRP A 435 -16.87 6.49 4.36
N PRO A 436 -16.22 5.90 3.36
CA PRO A 436 -16.78 5.85 2.02
C PRO A 436 -18.07 5.03 1.95
N GLY A 437 -18.22 4.00 2.79
CA GLY A 437 -19.46 3.24 2.87
C GLY A 437 -20.67 4.07 3.31
N ALA A 438 -20.45 5.10 4.13
CA ALA A 438 -21.52 6.01 4.54
C ALA A 438 -21.89 7.01 3.43
N TRP A 439 -20.95 7.37 2.57
CA TRP A 439 -21.12 8.38 1.52
C TRP A 439 -21.52 7.81 0.16
N MET A 440 -21.20 6.54 -0.10
CA MET A 440 -21.52 5.87 -1.37
C MET A 440 -22.87 5.14 -1.36
N ALA A 441 -23.65 5.24 -0.28
CA ALA A 441 -24.94 4.58 -0.15
C ALA A 441 -25.96 5.42 0.64
N GLY A 442 -27.25 5.15 0.40
CA GLY A 442 -28.36 5.81 1.08
C GLY A 442 -28.49 7.30 0.70
N SER A 443 -28.95 8.11 1.65
CA SER A 443 -29.31 9.52 1.40
C SER A 443 -28.14 10.48 1.18
N ARG A 444 -26.89 10.03 1.34
CA ARG A 444 -25.67 10.84 1.15
C ARG A 444 -25.09 10.77 -0.26
N VAL A 445 -25.62 9.87 -1.09
CA VAL A 445 -25.23 9.73 -2.49
C VAL A 445 -25.47 11.03 -3.24
N SER A 446 -24.47 11.47 -4.01
CA SER A 446 -24.58 12.60 -4.92
C SER A 446 -23.67 12.43 -6.13
N ASN A 447 -23.90 13.24 -7.17
CA ASN A 447 -23.05 13.24 -8.37
C ASN A 447 -21.60 13.63 -8.06
N GLU A 448 -21.38 14.48 -7.06
CA GLU A 448 -20.04 14.85 -6.60
C GLU A 448 -19.31 13.65 -5.99
N ILE A 449 -20.01 12.81 -5.22
CA ILE A 449 -19.45 11.57 -4.66
C ILE A 449 -19.14 10.56 -5.76
N ALA A 450 -20.01 10.41 -6.76
CA ALA A 450 -19.74 9.58 -7.94
C ALA A 450 -18.49 10.02 -8.68
N ALA A 451 -18.38 11.32 -8.96
CA ALA A 451 -17.21 11.88 -9.63
C ALA A 451 -15.92 11.74 -8.81
N LEU A 452 -15.99 11.81 -7.47
CA LEU A 452 -14.84 11.57 -6.60
C LEU A 452 -14.41 10.10 -6.64
N HIS A 453 -15.37 9.17 -6.51
CA HIS A 453 -15.11 7.75 -6.58
C HIS A 453 -14.48 7.34 -7.93
N ASP A 454 -15.03 7.81 -9.04
CA ASP A 454 -14.56 7.44 -10.39
C ASP A 454 -13.15 7.97 -10.65
N ARG A 455 -12.87 9.20 -10.22
CA ARG A 455 -11.55 9.83 -10.35
C ARG A 455 -10.45 9.06 -9.59
N HIS A 456 -10.78 8.50 -8.44
CA HIS A 456 -9.84 7.78 -7.57
C HIS A 456 -9.93 6.28 -7.68
N SER A 457 -10.67 5.75 -8.65
CA SER A 457 -10.75 4.31 -8.85
C SER A 457 -9.44 3.71 -9.35
N ALA A 458 -9.24 2.42 -9.09
CA ALA A 458 -8.02 1.72 -9.51
C ALA A 458 -7.83 1.80 -11.05
N PRO A 459 -6.62 2.17 -11.51
CA PRO A 459 -6.33 2.42 -12.92
C PRO A 459 -6.13 1.13 -13.73
N PHE A 460 -5.84 0.01 -13.05
CA PHE A 460 -5.63 -1.30 -13.68
C PHE A 460 -6.59 -2.32 -13.07
N ILE A 461 -7.27 -3.08 -13.93
CA ILE A 461 -8.34 -4.01 -13.57
C ILE A 461 -8.29 -5.29 -14.42
N ASP A 462 -8.87 -6.38 -13.94
CA ASP A 462 -9.21 -7.55 -14.77
C ASP A 462 -10.60 -7.43 -15.43
N LYS A 463 -11.02 -8.45 -16.19
CA LYS A 463 -12.33 -8.50 -16.85
C LYS A 463 -13.10 -9.76 -16.47
N ALA A 464 -14.41 -9.75 -16.72
CA ALA A 464 -15.29 -10.88 -16.40
C ALA A 464 -14.86 -12.20 -17.06
N ASP A 465 -14.35 -12.12 -18.29
CA ASP A 465 -14.00 -13.23 -19.16
C ASP A 465 -12.49 -13.39 -19.36
N ASP A 466 -11.66 -12.51 -18.79
CA ASP A 466 -10.21 -12.50 -18.92
C ASP A 466 -9.52 -12.04 -17.62
N ASP A 467 -8.67 -12.90 -17.07
CA ASP A 467 -7.89 -12.69 -15.86
C ASP A 467 -6.53 -12.00 -16.12
N GLY A 468 -6.29 -11.52 -17.34
CA GLY A 468 -5.22 -10.56 -17.65
C GLY A 468 -5.43 -9.21 -16.96
N ILE A 469 -4.43 -8.31 -17.06
CA ILE A 469 -4.56 -6.94 -16.56
C ILE A 469 -4.83 -6.01 -17.73
N PHE A 470 -5.78 -5.11 -17.54
CA PHE A 470 -6.15 -4.09 -18.51
C PHE A 470 -6.12 -2.70 -17.87
N PRO A 471 -5.76 -1.66 -18.64
CA PRO A 471 -6.02 -0.31 -18.20
C PRO A 471 -7.54 -0.07 -18.13
N ARG A 472 -7.95 0.67 -17.10
CA ARG A 472 -9.31 1.19 -16.99
C ARG A 472 -9.59 2.12 -18.18
N LEU A 473 -10.81 2.04 -18.69
CA LEU A 473 -11.31 2.99 -19.68
C LEU A 473 -11.66 4.31 -19.00
N TYR A 474 -11.04 5.38 -19.46
CA TYR A 474 -11.32 6.75 -19.03
C TYR A 474 -12.13 7.47 -20.11
N THR A 475 -13.21 8.15 -19.73
CA THR A 475 -14.03 8.94 -20.67
C THR A 475 -13.40 10.29 -21.00
N ASP A 476 -12.51 10.77 -20.14
CA ASP A 476 -11.88 12.09 -20.19
C ASP A 476 -10.39 12.07 -20.59
N ARG A 477 -9.84 10.89 -20.92
CA ARG A 477 -8.40 10.73 -21.25
C ARG A 477 -8.19 10.13 -22.63
N ASN A 478 -7.05 10.48 -23.23
CA ASN A 478 -6.61 9.90 -24.49
C ASN A 478 -6.23 8.42 -24.29
N GLN A 479 -6.83 7.53 -25.08
CA GLN A 479 -6.64 6.08 -24.93
C GLN A 479 -5.22 5.62 -25.29
N ASP A 480 -4.55 6.27 -26.24
CA ASP A 480 -3.18 5.94 -26.62
C ASP A 480 -2.21 6.25 -25.47
N ASN A 481 -2.41 7.38 -24.79
CA ASN A 481 -1.63 7.74 -23.59
C ASN A 481 -1.86 6.74 -22.45
N VAL A 482 -3.12 6.33 -22.25
CA VAL A 482 -3.49 5.30 -21.27
C VAL A 482 -2.78 3.98 -21.56
N GLN A 483 -2.81 3.51 -22.80
CA GLN A 483 -2.16 2.26 -23.19
C GLN A 483 -0.63 2.35 -23.06
N LYS A 484 -0.03 3.45 -23.54
CA LYS A 484 1.42 3.69 -23.44
C LYS A 484 1.90 3.69 -21.99
N THR A 485 1.18 4.37 -21.10
CA THR A 485 1.49 4.39 -19.67
C THR A 485 1.35 3.01 -19.05
N PHE A 486 0.29 2.27 -19.38
CA PHE A 486 0.10 0.88 -18.94
C PHE A 486 1.27 -0.03 -19.36
N ASP A 487 1.66 0.00 -20.64
CA ASP A 487 2.73 -0.85 -21.18
C ASP A 487 4.07 -0.55 -20.49
N ALA A 488 4.41 0.74 -20.33
CA ALA A 488 5.64 1.16 -19.67
C ALA A 488 5.64 0.86 -18.16
N PHE A 489 4.48 0.98 -17.50
CA PHE A 489 4.32 0.64 -16.09
C PHE A 489 4.60 -0.85 -15.87
N TYR A 490 3.95 -1.73 -16.62
CA TYR A 490 4.15 -3.17 -16.46
C TYR A 490 5.49 -3.67 -16.97
N ALA A 491 6.11 -3.00 -17.96
CA ALA A 491 7.51 -3.23 -18.31
C ALA A 491 8.44 -2.99 -17.11
N SER A 492 8.17 -1.99 -16.28
CA SER A 492 8.96 -1.74 -15.06
C SER A 492 8.68 -2.77 -13.96
N VAL A 493 7.41 -3.15 -13.77
CA VAL A 493 7.01 -4.14 -12.75
C VAL A 493 7.68 -5.49 -12.99
N VAL A 494 7.75 -5.98 -14.23
CA VAL A 494 8.44 -7.24 -14.54
C VAL A 494 9.94 -7.16 -14.23
N ILE A 495 10.58 -5.99 -14.39
CA ILE A 495 11.98 -5.81 -14.04
C ILE A 495 12.20 -5.84 -12.53
N TYR A 496 11.26 -5.34 -11.73
CA TYR A 496 11.34 -5.47 -10.28
C TYR A 496 11.29 -6.93 -9.84
N ASP A 497 10.42 -7.75 -10.44
CA ASP A 497 10.35 -9.18 -10.17
C ASP A 497 11.65 -9.90 -10.57
N MET A 498 12.11 -9.69 -11.80
CA MET A 498 13.36 -10.29 -12.29
C MET A 498 14.56 -9.88 -11.44
N THR A 499 14.63 -8.63 -10.99
CA THR A 499 15.70 -8.16 -10.09
C THR A 499 15.62 -8.86 -8.73
N HIS A 500 14.43 -9.03 -8.17
CA HIS A 500 14.25 -9.83 -6.94
C HIS A 500 14.73 -11.27 -7.14
N GLN A 501 14.28 -11.95 -8.19
CA GLN A 501 14.69 -13.31 -8.51
C GLN A 501 16.21 -13.41 -8.66
N TRP A 502 16.86 -12.45 -9.33
CA TRP A 502 18.30 -12.41 -9.52
C TRP A 502 19.06 -12.33 -8.18
N ILE A 503 18.59 -11.48 -7.28
CA ILE A 503 19.24 -11.27 -5.98
C ILE A 503 19.05 -12.48 -5.05
N THR A 504 17.83 -13.04 -4.99
CA THR A 504 17.45 -13.95 -3.89
C THR A 504 17.33 -15.42 -4.28
N GLU A 505 16.85 -15.73 -5.49
CA GLU A 505 16.43 -17.10 -5.85
C GLU A 505 17.55 -17.88 -6.55
N PRO A 506 17.96 -19.07 -6.07
CA PRO A 506 19.07 -19.82 -6.67
C PRO A 506 18.70 -20.56 -7.98
N ALA A 507 17.43 -20.60 -8.36
CA ALA A 507 16.94 -21.29 -9.55
C ALA A 507 17.01 -20.39 -10.81
N PRO A 508 16.85 -20.95 -12.04
CA PRO A 508 16.67 -20.14 -13.24
C PRO A 508 15.55 -19.10 -13.10
N PHE A 509 15.62 -18.04 -13.91
CA PHE A 509 14.53 -17.07 -13.99
C PHE A 509 13.20 -17.73 -14.37
N LYS A 510 12.14 -17.33 -13.66
CA LYS A 510 10.78 -17.80 -13.89
C LYS A 510 9.99 -16.72 -14.63
N TYR A 511 9.29 -17.12 -15.68
CA TYR A 511 8.51 -16.23 -16.55
C TYR A 511 7.00 -16.43 -16.35
N HIS A 512 6.56 -16.44 -15.10
CA HIS A 512 5.14 -16.64 -14.75
C HIS A 512 4.33 -15.35 -14.89
N TYR A 513 4.31 -14.77 -16.10
CA TYR A 513 3.67 -13.47 -16.40
C TYR A 513 2.33 -13.59 -17.15
N ARG A 514 1.71 -14.79 -17.14
CA ARG A 514 0.36 -14.97 -17.72
C ARG A 514 -0.70 -14.11 -17.04
N TRP A 515 -0.45 -13.69 -15.81
CA TRP A 515 -1.31 -12.75 -15.10
C TRP A 515 -1.39 -11.37 -15.78
N LEU A 516 -0.43 -11.01 -16.64
CA LEU A 516 -0.42 -9.74 -17.39
C LEU A 516 -1.28 -9.84 -18.66
N SER A 517 -1.21 -10.98 -19.35
CA SER A 517 -1.95 -11.23 -20.60
C SER A 517 -2.27 -12.72 -20.73
N ARG A 518 -3.55 -13.07 -20.61
CA ARG A 518 -4.03 -14.46 -20.69
C ARG A 518 -3.79 -15.08 -22.06
N GLU A 519 -3.99 -14.31 -23.13
CA GLU A 519 -3.78 -14.73 -24.51
C GLU A 519 -2.29 -14.71 -24.93
N GLY A 520 -1.40 -14.25 -24.04
CA GLY A 520 0.02 -14.19 -24.32
C GLY A 520 0.62 -15.59 -24.42
N ASP A 521 1.13 -15.96 -25.61
CA ASP A 521 1.98 -17.13 -25.73
C ASP A 521 3.22 -16.99 -24.82
N TYR A 522 3.63 -18.09 -24.19
CA TYR A 522 4.75 -18.11 -23.25
C TYR A 522 6.02 -17.56 -23.90
N GLN A 523 6.26 -17.88 -25.18
CA GLN A 523 7.44 -17.39 -25.91
C GLN A 523 7.39 -15.88 -26.12
N ALA A 524 6.22 -15.33 -26.42
CA ALA A 524 6.04 -13.89 -26.60
C ALA A 524 6.25 -13.13 -25.27
N LEU A 525 5.70 -13.65 -24.16
CA LEU A 525 5.90 -13.08 -22.82
C LEU A 525 7.35 -13.16 -22.38
N LYS A 526 8.01 -14.32 -22.58
CA LYS A 526 9.43 -14.48 -22.29
C LYS A 526 10.27 -13.48 -23.09
N ALA A 527 10.07 -13.41 -24.41
CA ALA A 527 10.80 -12.50 -25.28
C ALA A 527 10.57 -11.02 -24.90
N PHE A 528 9.37 -10.67 -24.43
CA PHE A 528 9.11 -9.34 -23.89
C PHE A 528 9.95 -9.06 -22.64
N VAL A 529 9.93 -9.97 -21.64
CA VAL A 529 10.69 -9.79 -20.40
C VAL A 529 12.20 -9.81 -20.64
N ASP A 530 12.69 -10.68 -21.51
CA ASP A 530 14.10 -10.74 -21.92
C ASP A 530 14.55 -9.38 -22.46
N ARG A 531 13.79 -8.78 -23.39
CA ARG A 531 14.10 -7.45 -23.95
C ARG A 531 14.12 -6.36 -22.89
N GLN A 532 13.18 -6.38 -21.94
CA GLN A 532 13.18 -5.38 -20.87
C GLN A 532 14.42 -5.54 -19.98
N PHE A 533 14.78 -6.78 -19.62
CA PHE A 533 15.89 -7.05 -18.71
C PHE A 533 17.23 -6.72 -19.35
N GLU A 534 17.41 -7.12 -20.61
CA GLU A 534 18.57 -6.77 -21.40
C GLU A 534 18.66 -5.25 -21.61
N GLY A 535 17.54 -4.56 -21.87
CA GLY A 535 17.51 -3.11 -21.94
C GLY A 535 17.94 -2.42 -20.63
N ALA A 536 17.58 -2.99 -19.48
CA ALA A 536 17.93 -2.44 -18.17
C ALA A 536 19.39 -2.69 -17.77
N PHE A 537 19.89 -3.91 -17.97
CA PHE A 537 21.18 -4.38 -17.41
C PHE A 537 22.25 -4.68 -18.46
N GLY A 538 21.91 -4.74 -19.75
CA GLY A 538 22.84 -5.00 -20.84
C GLY A 538 23.27 -6.47 -20.98
N VAL A 539 22.54 -7.40 -20.35
CA VAL A 539 22.81 -8.85 -20.39
C VAL A 539 21.50 -9.62 -20.58
N HIS A 540 21.54 -10.73 -21.31
CA HIS A 540 20.36 -11.53 -21.57
C HIS A 540 20.11 -12.54 -20.42
N PRO A 541 18.88 -12.68 -19.87
CA PRO A 541 18.61 -13.54 -18.71
C PRO A 541 19.08 -15.00 -18.86
N ASP A 542 19.04 -15.57 -20.06
CA ASP A 542 19.45 -16.95 -20.33
C ASP A 542 20.99 -17.15 -20.32
N GLU A 543 21.77 -16.07 -20.32
CA GLU A 543 23.24 -16.11 -20.22
C GLU A 543 23.72 -16.21 -18.76
N VAL A 544 22.80 -16.23 -17.79
CA VAL A 544 23.12 -16.21 -16.38
C VAL A 544 23.84 -17.50 -15.94
N GLU A 545 24.95 -17.36 -15.22
CA GLU A 545 25.61 -18.47 -14.56
C GLU A 545 24.93 -18.76 -13.21
N LEU A 546 24.36 -19.96 -13.07
CA LEU A 546 23.76 -20.38 -11.81
C LEU A 546 24.83 -20.79 -10.81
N VAL A 547 24.83 -20.13 -9.66
CA VAL A 547 25.63 -20.50 -8.50
C VAL A 547 24.84 -21.55 -7.73
N GLY A 548 25.33 -22.78 -7.81
CA GLY A 548 24.67 -23.96 -7.26
C GLY A 548 24.55 -23.98 -5.75
#